data_AF-A0A7C4EQ47-F1
#
_entry.id   AF-A0A7C4EQ47-F1
#
_cell.length_a   1.000
_cell.length_b   1.000
_cell.length_c   1.000
_cell.angle_alpha   90.00
_cell.angle_beta   90.00
_cell.angle_gamma   90.00
#
_symmetry.space_group_name_H-M   'P 1'
#
loop_
_entity.id
_entity.type
_entity.pdbx_description
1 polymer ?
#
loop_
_entity_poly.entity_id
_entity_poly.type
_entity_poly.pdbx_seq_one_letter_code
_entity_poly.pdbx_strand_id
1 'polypeptide(L)'
;MFKPPKMLKNKNIFLFIAFIYFPFFLFPSNTFSAEPPLVNFTFTESFDNFPNPERGFHRYTIFRGLQQSTVSGLRAQGISLILGVTIVNDYKDKDFDAALFNQLNNAFNVVRNAGL
;
A
#
# COMPACT_ATOMS: atom_id res chain seq x y z
N MET A 1 -47.74 86.69 -4.23
CA MET A 1 -48.63 86.44 -3.06
C MET A 1 -49.37 85.15 -3.33
N PHE A 2 -48.98 84.04 -2.69
CA PHE A 2 -49.90 83.15 -1.96
C PHE A 2 -49.15 81.92 -1.43
N LYS A 3 -49.51 81.61 -0.19
CA LYS A 3 -48.87 80.72 0.77
C LYS A 3 -49.30 79.26 0.50
N PRO A 4 -48.46 78.27 0.83
CA PRO A 4 -48.64 76.86 0.45
C PRO A 4 -49.76 76.18 1.23
N PRO A 5 -50.35 75.08 0.72
CA PRO A 5 -51.16 74.19 1.54
C PRO A 5 -50.28 73.14 2.25
N LYS A 6 -50.55 72.99 3.53
CA LYS A 6 -49.92 72.03 4.44
C LYS A 6 -50.40 70.59 4.17
N MET A 7 -49.41 69.70 4.18
CA MET A 7 -49.38 68.35 4.78
C MET A 7 -50.69 67.56 4.92
N LEU A 8 -50.72 66.40 4.26
CA LEU A 8 -51.31 65.19 4.83
C LEU A 8 -50.18 64.25 5.26
N LYS A 9 -50.06 64.06 6.59
CA LYS A 9 -49.28 62.98 7.18
C LYS A 9 -50.03 61.69 6.87
N ASN A 10 -49.41 60.77 6.13
CA ASN A 10 -49.85 59.39 6.20
C ASN A 10 -48.68 58.48 6.53
N LYS A 11 -48.90 57.68 7.57
CA LYS A 11 -47.95 56.83 8.24
C LYS A 11 -47.82 55.52 7.47
N ASN A 12 -46.61 54.97 7.48
CA ASN A 12 -46.30 53.57 7.20
C ASN A 12 -46.44 53.13 5.74
N ILE A 13 -45.39 53.40 4.96
CA ILE A 13 -45.01 52.56 3.84
C ILE A 13 -43.68 51.91 4.20
N PHE A 14 -43.75 50.63 4.56
CA PHE A 14 -42.61 49.73 4.59
C PHE A 14 -42.06 49.65 3.17
N LEU A 15 -40.89 50.24 2.92
CA LEU A 15 -40.19 50.11 1.67
C LEU A 15 -38.88 49.37 1.90
N PHE A 16 -38.81 48.20 1.29
CA PHE A 16 -37.62 47.39 1.06
C PHE A 16 -36.40 48.24 0.69
N ILE A 17 -35.29 48.10 1.40
CA ILE A 17 -33.97 48.39 0.85
C ILE A 17 -33.03 47.24 1.20
N ALA A 18 -32.63 46.54 0.15
CA ALA A 18 -31.58 45.54 0.14
C ALA A 18 -30.24 46.15 0.55
N PHE A 19 -29.45 45.41 1.33
CA PHE A 19 -28.01 45.65 1.44
C PHE A 19 -27.25 44.39 1.04
N ILE A 20 -26.42 44.60 0.03
CA ILE A 20 -25.57 43.64 -0.67
C ILE A 20 -24.28 43.44 0.15
N TYR A 21 -23.57 42.33 -0.15
CA TYR A 21 -22.20 41.91 0.24
C TYR A 21 -22.16 41.00 1.49
N PHE A 22 -21.59 39.79 1.46
CA PHE A 22 -20.31 39.34 0.88
C PHE A 22 -20.33 37.79 0.88
N PRO A 23 -19.91 37.04 -0.17
CA PRO A 23 -19.87 35.58 -0.06
C PRO A 23 -18.64 35.21 0.77
N PHE A 24 -18.86 34.91 2.06
CA PHE A 24 -17.83 34.30 2.89
C PHE A 24 -17.61 32.88 2.36
N PHE A 25 -16.42 32.63 1.82
CA PHE A 25 -15.94 31.32 1.45
C PHE A 25 -16.19 30.34 2.61
N LEU A 26 -17.12 29.41 2.42
CA LEU A 26 -17.23 28.22 3.26
C LEU A 26 -16.05 27.31 2.89
N PHE A 27 -14.93 27.50 3.56
CA PHE A 27 -13.89 26.48 3.60
C PHE A 27 -14.48 25.23 4.28
N PRO A 28 -14.41 24.04 3.67
CA PRO A 28 -14.73 22.82 4.39
C PRO A 28 -13.75 22.72 5.57
N SER A 29 -14.29 22.56 6.78
CA SER A 29 -13.50 22.23 7.95
C SER A 29 -12.75 20.95 7.67
N ASN A 30 -11.42 21.04 7.55
CA ASN A 30 -10.55 19.87 7.57
C ASN A 30 -10.84 19.10 8.86
N THR A 31 -11.50 17.95 8.74
CA THR A 31 -11.51 16.96 9.81
C THR A 31 -10.07 16.52 9.97
N PHE A 32 -9.39 17.00 11.02
CA PHE A 32 -8.15 16.38 11.46
C PHE A 32 -8.46 14.91 11.71
N SER A 33 -7.78 14.01 10.97
CA SER A 33 -7.87 12.58 11.23
C SER A 33 -7.41 12.36 12.66
N ALA A 34 -8.27 11.81 13.50
CA ALA A 34 -7.91 11.43 14.85
C ALA A 34 -6.73 10.44 14.80
N GLU A 35 -5.81 10.56 15.75
CA GLU A 35 -4.75 9.58 15.93
C GLU A 35 -5.39 8.20 16.15
N PRO A 36 -4.90 7.14 15.47
CA PRO A 36 -5.39 5.80 15.73
C PRO A 36 -5.18 5.46 17.21
N PRO A 37 -6.12 4.73 17.84
CA PRO A 37 -6.02 4.41 19.25
C PRO A 37 -4.75 3.61 19.54
N LEU A 38 -4.16 3.86 20.72
CA LEU A 38 -3.03 3.08 21.21
C LEU A 38 -3.42 1.60 21.31
N VAL A 39 -2.69 0.73 20.62
CA VAL A 39 -2.85 -0.73 20.74
C VAL A 39 -1.68 -1.27 21.55
N ASN A 40 -1.99 -1.85 22.72
CA ASN A 40 -1.00 -2.47 23.58
C ASN A 40 -0.79 -3.93 23.16
N PHE A 41 0.47 -4.31 22.93
CA PHE A 41 0.88 -5.69 22.68
C PHE A 41 1.66 -6.21 23.88
N THR A 42 1.28 -7.38 24.37
CA THR A 42 2.05 -8.10 25.39
C THR A 42 2.83 -9.21 24.71
N PHE A 43 4.16 -9.15 24.81
CA PHE A 43 5.03 -10.20 24.32
C PHE A 43 5.36 -11.15 25.48
N THR A 44 5.23 -12.45 25.23
CA THR A 44 5.61 -13.50 26.18
C THR A 44 6.78 -14.26 25.61
N GLU A 45 7.82 -14.46 26.43
CA GLU A 45 8.95 -15.32 26.06
C GLU A 45 8.45 -16.75 25.80
N SER A 46 8.97 -17.38 24.75
CA SER A 46 8.75 -18.80 24.51
C SER A 46 10.09 -19.54 24.56
N PHE A 47 10.05 -20.72 25.18
CA PHE A 47 11.14 -21.68 25.24
C PHE A 47 10.95 -22.84 24.26
N ASP A 48 9.92 -22.77 23.41
CA ASP A 48 9.74 -23.79 22.39
C ASP A 48 10.91 -23.73 21.40
N ASN A 49 11.36 -24.89 20.94
CA ASN A 49 12.43 -24.97 19.97
C ASN A 49 11.89 -24.74 18.55
N PHE A 50 11.72 -23.47 18.19
CA PHE A 50 11.36 -23.09 16.83
C PHE A 50 12.60 -23.02 15.93
N PRO A 51 12.55 -23.52 14.68
CA PRO A 51 13.58 -23.24 13.70
C PRO A 51 13.73 -21.73 13.56
N ASN A 52 14.95 -21.20 13.71
CA ASN A 52 15.20 -19.77 13.50
C ASN A 52 14.77 -19.41 12.07
N PRO A 53 13.68 -18.64 11.88
CA PRO A 53 13.19 -18.32 10.54
C PRO A 53 14.21 -17.49 9.75
N GLU A 54 15.06 -16.72 10.45
CA GLU A 54 16.13 -15.92 9.85
C GLU A 54 17.41 -16.73 9.54
N ARG A 55 17.58 -17.91 10.16
CA ARG A 55 18.63 -18.90 9.81
C ARG A 55 18.01 -20.20 9.33
N GLY A 56 16.93 -20.10 8.57
CA GLY A 56 16.26 -21.24 7.96
C GLY A 56 17.29 -22.18 7.33
N PHE A 57 17.11 -23.48 7.52
CA PHE A 57 17.90 -24.46 6.81
C PHE A 57 17.73 -24.16 5.32
N HIS A 58 18.81 -23.68 4.71
CA HIS A 58 18.80 -23.26 3.33
C HIS A 58 19.45 -24.36 2.49
N ARG A 59 18.86 -24.64 1.34
CA ARG A 59 19.48 -25.53 0.36
C ARG A 59 19.95 -24.73 -0.85
N TYR A 60 21.18 -25.01 -1.26
CA TYR A 60 21.72 -24.51 -2.52
C TYR A 60 21.11 -25.28 -3.68
N THR A 61 20.70 -24.57 -4.74
CA THR A 61 20.28 -25.23 -5.97
C THR A 61 20.58 -24.39 -7.21
N ILE A 62 20.70 -25.07 -8.35
CA ILE A 62 20.83 -24.42 -9.65
C ILE A 62 19.43 -24.16 -10.20
N PHE A 63 19.14 -22.90 -10.52
CA PHE A 63 17.83 -22.48 -11.01
C PHE A 63 17.62 -22.83 -12.48
N ARG A 64 18.70 -22.86 -13.27
CA ARG A 64 18.59 -23.22 -14.68
C ARG A 64 18.20 -24.69 -14.83
N GLY A 65 16.96 -24.91 -15.25
CA GLY A 65 16.41 -26.25 -15.46
C GLY A 65 15.90 -26.91 -14.18
N LEU A 66 15.69 -26.12 -13.11
CA LEU A 66 15.14 -26.63 -11.86
C LEU A 66 13.81 -27.35 -12.07
N GLN A 67 13.72 -28.58 -11.58
CA GLN A 67 12.54 -29.42 -11.68
C GLN A 67 11.83 -29.51 -10.32
N GLN A 68 10.51 -29.74 -10.36
CA GLN A 68 9.70 -29.89 -9.15
C GLN A 68 10.21 -31.01 -8.23
N SER A 69 10.69 -32.12 -8.81
CA SER A 69 11.24 -33.25 -8.06
C SER A 69 12.46 -32.89 -7.21
N THR A 70 13.24 -31.89 -7.61
CA THR A 70 14.43 -31.44 -6.88
C THR A 70 14.09 -30.74 -5.56
N VAL A 71 12.94 -30.06 -5.52
CA VAL A 71 12.51 -29.25 -4.36
C VAL A 71 11.34 -29.88 -3.59
N SER A 72 10.71 -30.91 -4.16
CA SER A 72 9.63 -31.65 -3.52
C SER A 72 10.12 -32.29 -2.21
N GLY A 73 9.33 -32.13 -1.15
CA GLY A 73 9.61 -32.72 0.16
C GLY A 73 10.68 -32.00 1.00
N LEU A 74 11.38 -31.00 0.47
CA LEU A 74 12.35 -30.23 1.27
C LEU A 74 11.69 -29.54 2.47
N ARG A 75 10.45 -29.08 2.30
CA ARG A 75 9.70 -28.46 3.39
C ARG A 75 9.46 -29.44 4.56
N ALA A 76 9.18 -30.70 4.25
CA ALA A 76 9.04 -31.77 5.25
C ALA A 76 10.37 -32.13 5.93
N GLN A 77 11.50 -31.82 5.29
CA GLN A 77 12.85 -31.94 5.87
C GLN A 77 13.25 -30.71 6.71
N GLY A 78 12.34 -29.76 6.93
CA GLY A 78 12.61 -28.55 7.71
C GLY A 78 13.35 -27.45 6.94
N ILE A 79 13.59 -27.62 5.64
CA ILE A 79 14.11 -26.55 4.78
C ILE A 79 13.01 -25.51 4.59
N SER A 80 13.38 -24.24 4.73
CA SER A 80 12.45 -23.11 4.60
C SER A 80 12.97 -22.00 3.69
N LEU A 81 14.16 -22.17 3.09
CA LEU A 81 14.76 -21.20 2.19
C LEU A 81 15.59 -21.93 1.11
N ILE A 82 15.59 -21.39 -0.11
CA ILE A 82 16.48 -21.83 -1.18
C ILE A 82 17.40 -20.68 -1.59
N LEU A 83 18.71 -20.97 -1.61
CA LEU A 83 19.67 -20.12 -2.31
C LEU A 83 19.79 -20.63 -3.76
N GLY A 84 19.11 -19.94 -4.66
CA GLY A 84 19.12 -20.21 -6.09
C GLY A 84 20.27 -19.53 -6.81
N VAL A 85 21.06 -20.29 -7.58
CA VAL A 85 22.12 -19.73 -8.42
C VAL A 85 21.84 -19.99 -9.90
N THR A 86 22.04 -18.96 -10.71
CA THR A 86 21.94 -19.00 -12.17
C THR A 86 23.25 -18.53 -12.75
N ILE A 87 23.95 -19.43 -13.44
CA ILE A 87 25.16 -19.10 -14.20
C ILE A 87 24.73 -18.62 -15.59
N VAL A 88 25.13 -17.41 -15.97
CA VAL A 88 24.74 -16.73 -17.23
C VAL A 88 25.93 -16.50 -18.17
N ASN A 89 26.88 -17.44 -18.20
CA ASN A 89 28.09 -17.34 -19.03
C ASN A 89 27.80 -17.19 -20.54
N ASP A 90 26.64 -17.66 -20.99
CA ASP A 90 26.11 -17.54 -22.33
C ASP A 90 25.63 -16.11 -22.68
N TYR A 91 25.58 -15.20 -21.72
CA TYR A 91 25.16 -13.80 -21.90
C TYR A 91 26.30 -12.79 -21.70
N LYS A 92 27.56 -13.18 -21.91
CA LYS A 92 28.70 -12.26 -21.75
C LYS A 92 28.70 -11.12 -22.77
N ASP A 93 28.33 -11.43 -24.01
CA ASP A 93 28.40 -10.51 -25.15
C ASP A 93 27.02 -10.18 -25.75
N LYS A 94 25.94 -10.46 -24.99
CA LYS A 94 24.56 -10.19 -25.40
C LYS A 94 23.69 -9.82 -24.22
N ASP A 95 22.63 -9.06 -24.49
CA ASP A 95 21.64 -8.71 -23.48
C ASP A 95 20.84 -9.93 -23.00
N PHE A 96 20.35 -9.86 -21.76
CA PHE A 96 19.41 -10.85 -21.24
C PHE A 96 18.11 -10.81 -22.03
N ASP A 97 17.65 -11.98 -22.43
CA ASP A 97 16.46 -12.15 -23.26
C ASP A 97 15.28 -12.68 -22.44
N ALA A 98 14.09 -12.68 -23.07
CA ALA A 98 12.88 -13.20 -22.46
C ALA A 98 13.00 -14.69 -22.08
N ALA A 99 13.84 -15.47 -22.77
CA ALA A 99 14.01 -16.88 -22.47
C ALA A 99 14.67 -17.09 -21.10
N LEU A 100 15.71 -16.31 -20.77
CA LEU A 100 16.33 -16.33 -19.44
C LEU A 100 15.33 -15.96 -18.34
N PHE A 101 14.58 -14.87 -18.52
CA PHE A 101 13.60 -14.43 -17.51
C PHE A 101 12.48 -15.44 -17.32
N ASN A 102 11.97 -16.05 -18.40
CA ASN A 102 10.97 -17.11 -18.32
C ASN A 102 11.51 -18.33 -17.56
N GLN A 103 12.77 -18.70 -17.78
CA GLN A 103 13.41 -19.78 -17.05
C GLN A 103 13.53 -19.47 -15.54
N LEU A 104 13.92 -18.25 -15.18
CA LEU A 104 14.01 -17.82 -13.78
C LEU A 104 12.63 -17.81 -13.10
N ASN A 105 11.62 -17.24 -13.76
CA ASN A 105 10.24 -17.22 -13.27
C ASN A 105 9.72 -18.64 -13.04
N ASN A 106 10.00 -19.56 -13.96
CA ASN A 106 9.64 -20.97 -13.79
C ASN A 106 10.33 -21.59 -12.56
N ALA A 107 11.62 -21.34 -12.34
CA ALA A 107 12.33 -21.83 -11.17
C ALA A 107 11.73 -21.28 -9.86
N PHE A 108 11.41 -19.99 -9.81
CA PHE A 108 10.72 -19.40 -8.64
C PHE A 108 9.34 -20.03 -8.41
N ASN A 109 8.57 -20.28 -9.47
CA ASN A 109 7.26 -20.93 -9.36
C ASN A 109 7.40 -22.36 -8.82
N VAL A 110 8.39 -23.12 -9.30
CA VAL A 110 8.70 -24.46 -8.79
C VAL A 110 9.02 -24.46 -7.30
N VAL A 111 9.87 -23.53 -6.84
CA VAL A 111 10.22 -23.38 -5.41
C VAL A 111 8.98 -23.01 -4.58
N ARG A 112 8.21 -22.01 -5.05
CA ARG A 112 6.99 -21.56 -4.36
C ARG A 112 5.94 -22.66 -4.26
N ASN A 113 5.74 -23.42 -5.33
CA ASN A 113 4.81 -24.56 -5.35
C ASN A 113 5.23 -25.69 -4.40
N ALA A 114 6.51 -25.76 -4.02
CA ALA A 114 7.02 -26.69 -3.01
C ALA A 114 6.86 -26.16 -1.57
N GLY A 115 6.34 -24.94 -1.38
CA GLY A 115 6.15 -24.31 -0.07
C GLY A 115 7.45 -23.81 0.56
N LEU A 116 8.43 -23.42 -0.28
CA LEU A 116 9.75 -22.91 0.08
C LEU A 116 9.93 -21.44 -0.34
#